data_AF-A0A9P5X4J8-F1
#
_entry.id   AF-A0A9P5X4J8-F1
#
_cell.length_a   1.000
_cell.length_b   1.000
_cell.length_c   1.000
_cell.angle_alpha   90.00
_cell.angle_beta   90.00
_cell.angle_gamma   90.00
#
_symmetry.space_group_name_H-M   'P 1'
#
loop_
_entity.id
_entity.type
_entity.pdbx_description
1 polymer ?
#
loop_
_entity_poly.entity_id
_entity_poly.type
_entity_poly.pdbx_seq_one_letter_code
_entity_poly.pdbx_strand_id
1 'polypeptide(L)'
;FTRCVTNHALIGEYQERFNLGECDNSCSCGAPMQTRSHLLSACPNLIHTKALLHDHRIPTMAPRSIERLISFLQDNPSAFAFQPELP
;
A
#
# COMPACT_ATOMS: atom_id res chain seq x y z
N PHE A 1 -5.03 5.16 8.89
CA PHE A 1 -3.77 5.54 9.57
C PHE A 1 -3.19 4.38 10.39
N THR A 2 -3.83 3.96 11.50
CA THR A 2 -3.31 2.94 12.43
C THR A 2 -2.83 1.66 11.73
N ARG A 3 -3.68 1.03 10.91
CA ARG A 3 -3.35 -0.21 10.19
C ARG A 3 -2.08 -0.11 9.34
N CYS A 4 -1.89 1.03 8.66
CA CYS A 4 -0.69 1.31 7.88
C CYS A 4 0.54 1.47 8.77
N VAL A 5 0.45 2.16 9.91
CA VAL A 5 1.60 2.41 10.79
C VAL A 5 2.03 1.14 11.51
N THR A 6 1.07 0.37 12.00
CA THR A 6 1.35 -0.85 12.76
C THR A 6 1.60 -2.08 11.88
N ASN A 7 1.42 -1.96 10.55
CA ASN A 7 1.44 -3.07 9.61
C ASN A 7 0.39 -4.16 9.94
N HIS A 8 -0.78 -3.73 10.43
CA HIS A 8 -1.94 -4.58 10.71
C HIS A 8 -3.06 -4.30 9.70
N ALA A 9 -2.76 -4.46 8.42
CA ALA A 9 -3.74 -4.49 7.34
C ALA A 9 -3.68 -5.87 6.67
N LEU A 10 -4.80 -6.36 6.12
CA LEU A 10 -4.86 -7.65 5.42
C LEU A 10 -4.19 -7.60 4.04
N ILE A 11 -2.92 -7.19 4.00
CA ILE A 11 -2.06 -7.16 2.82
C ILE A 11 -1.21 -8.43 2.79
N GLY A 12 -0.60 -8.76 1.64
CA GLY A 12 0.20 -9.98 1.47
C GLY A 12 1.26 -10.18 2.56
N GLU A 13 1.98 -9.13 2.95
CA GLU A 13 2.98 -9.19 4.04
C GLU A 13 2.39 -9.59 5.41
N TYR A 14 1.18 -9.15 5.71
CA TYR A 14 0.49 -9.55 6.93
C TYR A 14 0.01 -11.00 6.86
N GLN A 15 -0.55 -11.39 5.72
CA GLN A 15 -1.04 -12.75 5.51
C GLN A 15 0.09 -13.79 5.61
N GLU A 16 1.25 -13.50 5.01
CA GLU A 16 2.44 -14.33 5.15
C GLU A 16 2.91 -14.40 6.60
N ARG A 17 3.02 -13.26 7.28
CA ARG A 17 3.47 -13.20 8.68
C ARG A 17 2.64 -14.05 9.63
N PHE A 18 1.33 -14.14 9.39
CA PHE A 18 0.39 -14.85 10.24
C PHE A 18 -0.07 -16.20 9.65
N ASN A 19 0.52 -16.65 8.54
CA ASN A 19 0.18 -17.89 7.84
C ASN A 19 -1.32 -18.01 7.53
N LEU A 20 -1.95 -16.92 7.06
CA LEU A 20 -3.39 -16.89 6.85
C LEU A 20 -3.86 -17.71 5.65
N GLY A 21 -2.96 -18.24 4.81
CA GLY A 21 -3.18 -19.37 3.89
C GLY A 21 -4.28 -19.24 2.82
N GLU A 22 -5.08 -18.19 2.84
CA GLU A 22 -6.37 -18.13 2.17
C GLU A 22 -6.38 -17.25 0.90
N CYS A 23 -5.39 -16.38 0.69
CA CYS A 23 -5.38 -15.48 -0.47
C CYS A 23 -4.05 -15.43 -1.22
N ASP A 24 -4.13 -15.00 -2.48
CA ASP A 24 -2.97 -14.55 -3.25
C ASP A 24 -2.31 -13.34 -2.56
N ASN A 25 -1.03 -13.49 -2.20
CA ASN A 25 -0.23 -12.45 -1.58
C ASN A 25 0.26 -11.40 -2.59
N SER A 26 0.04 -11.61 -3.88
CA SER A 26 0.43 -10.68 -4.92
C SER A 26 -0.31 -9.35 -4.82
N CYS A 27 0.32 -8.27 -5.28
CA CYS A 27 -0.39 -7.01 -5.45
C CYS A 27 -1.16 -7.05 -6.76
N SER A 28 -2.32 -6.39 -6.82
CA SER A 28 -3.11 -6.24 -8.05
C SER A 28 -2.37 -5.51 -9.18
N CYS A 29 -1.22 -4.88 -8.90
CA CYS A 29 -0.35 -4.30 -9.92
C CYS A 29 0.61 -5.32 -10.56
N GLY A 30 0.56 -6.59 -10.15
CA GLY A 30 1.45 -7.66 -10.60
C GLY A 30 2.75 -7.81 -9.80
N ALA A 31 2.96 -7.03 -8.73
CA ALA A 31 4.08 -7.28 -7.83
C ALA A 31 3.88 -8.62 -7.11
N PRO A 32 4.92 -9.47 -6.98
CA PRO A 32 4.78 -10.83 -6.45
C PRO A 32 4.31 -10.86 -4.99
N MET A 33 4.50 -9.76 -4.27
CA MET A 33 4.13 -9.65 -2.87
C MET A 33 3.64 -8.23 -2.56
N GLN A 34 2.44 -8.13 -2.01
CA GLN A 34 1.85 -6.88 -1.56
C GLN A 34 2.39 -6.52 -0.17
N THR A 35 3.49 -5.77 -0.17
CA THR A 35 4.12 -5.28 1.07
C THR A 35 3.71 -3.85 1.40
N ARG A 36 3.80 -3.47 2.67
CA ARG A 36 3.61 -2.08 3.10
C ARG A 36 4.60 -1.15 2.37
N SER A 37 5.84 -1.59 2.21
CA SER A 37 6.88 -0.84 1.50
C SER A 37 6.49 -0.57 0.05
N HIS A 38 6.05 -1.62 -0.66
CA HIS A 38 5.58 -1.50 -2.03
C HIS A 38 4.38 -0.55 -2.15
N LEU A 39 3.36 -0.70 -1.31
CA LEU A 39 2.17 0.16 -1.33
C LEU A 39 2.51 1.63 -1.09
N LEU A 40 3.47 1.92 -0.20
CA LEU A 40 3.86 3.29 0.14
C LEU A 40 4.84 3.92 -0.86
N SER A 41 5.57 3.15 -1.65
CA SER A 41 6.69 3.69 -2.44
C SER A 41 6.72 3.29 -3.90
N ALA A 42 5.97 2.29 -4.36
CA ALA A 42 6.19 1.75 -5.70
C ALA A 42 4.92 1.30 -6.40
N CYS A 43 3.82 1.10 -5.69
CA CYS A 43 2.60 0.59 -6.28
C CYS A 43 2.03 1.60 -7.28
N PRO A 44 1.98 1.26 -8.59
CA PRO A 44 1.44 2.14 -9.62
C PRO A 44 -0.08 2.25 -9.56
N ASN A 45 -0.75 1.34 -8.85
CA ASN A 45 -2.20 1.37 -8.65
C ASN A 45 -2.64 2.36 -7.56
N LEU A 46 -1.70 3.02 -6.87
CA LEU A 46 -1.98 3.98 -5.79
C LEU A 46 -1.51 5.39 -6.16
N ILE A 47 -2.22 6.38 -5.65
CA ILE A 47 -1.93 7.80 -5.84
C ILE A 47 -0.84 8.24 -4.85
N HIS A 48 0.32 8.63 -5.34
CA HIS A 48 1.38 9.20 -4.51
C HIS A 48 1.39 10.70 -4.73
N THR A 49 0.87 11.48 -3.78
CA THR A 49 0.76 12.94 -3.94
C THR A 49 2.15 13.58 -4.16
N LYS A 50 2.25 14.32 -5.29
CA LYS A 50 3.44 14.85 -6.01
C LYS A 50 4.20 13.87 -6.92
N ALA A 51 3.53 13.35 -7.94
CA ALA A 51 4.10 13.45 -9.29
C ALA A 51 3.82 14.88 -9.83
N LEU A 52 4.46 15.93 -9.31
CA LEU A 52 5.53 16.61 -10.05
C LEU A 52 6.69 15.71 -10.47
N LEU A 53 6.41 14.72 -11.30
CA LEU A 53 7.42 14.00 -12.03
C LEU A 53 6.97 14.01 -13.49
N HIS A 54 7.42 15.04 -14.20
CA HIS A 54 7.53 15.04 -15.66
C HIS A 54 8.58 14.00 -16.13
N ASP A 55 9.02 13.11 -15.24
CA ASP A 55 10.09 12.17 -15.44
C ASP A 55 9.70 10.83 -14.79
N HIS A 56 9.36 9.86 -15.63
CA HIS A 56 9.05 8.49 -15.26
C HIS A 56 10.24 7.72 -14.62
N ARG A 57 11.39 8.39 -14.39
CA ARG A 57 12.61 7.78 -13.83
C ARG A 57 12.83 8.03 -12.34
N ILE A 58 12.01 8.82 -11.65
CA ILE A 58 12.18 9.01 -10.20
C ILE A 58 11.35 7.98 -9.45
N PRO A 59 11.96 7.06 -8.68
CA PRO A 59 11.21 6.12 -7.86
C PRO A 59 10.36 6.91 -6.88
N THR A 60 9.05 6.65 -6.88
CA THR A 60 8.12 7.17 -5.89
C THR A 60 8.70 6.91 -4.50
N MET A 61 8.83 7.96 -3.69
CA MET A 61 9.46 7.84 -2.37
C MET A 61 8.37 7.63 -1.33
N ALA A 62 8.58 6.66 -0.43
CA ALA A 62 7.70 6.46 0.72
C ALA A 62 7.47 7.78 1.49
N PRO A 63 6.26 8.00 2.06
CA PRO A 63 5.99 9.18 2.87
C PRO A 63 7.02 9.32 4.00
N ARG A 64 7.75 10.44 4.02
CA ARG A 64 8.82 10.72 5.02
C ARG A 64 8.35 11.53 6.22
N SER A 65 7.07 11.91 6.25
CA SER A 65 6.46 12.64 7.36
C SER A 65 5.04 12.13 7.62
N ILE A 66 4.52 12.39 8.83
CA ILE A 66 3.16 11.99 9.22
C ILE A 66 2.12 12.68 8.34
N GLU A 67 2.33 13.96 8.00
CA GLU A 67 1.41 14.74 7.16
C GLU A 67 1.34 14.15 5.74
N ARG A 68 2.49 13.75 5.17
CA ARG A 68 2.49 13.08 3.85
C ARG A 68 1.86 11.71 3.91
N LEU A 69 2.04 10.97 5.00
CA LEU A 69 1.38 9.69 5.19
C LEU A 69 -0.14 9.88 5.31
N ILE A 70 -0.60 10.90 6.03
CA ILE A 70 -2.02 11.25 6.13
C ILE A 70 -2.57 11.60 4.74
N SER A 71 -1.89 12.47 3.99
CA SER A 71 -2.29 12.84 2.63
C SER A 71 -2.38 11.62 1.72
N PHE A 72 -1.37 10.75 1.73
CA PHE A 72 -1.40 9.50 0.97
C PHE A 72 -2.60 8.63 1.32
N LEU A 73 -2.94 8.50 2.62
CA LEU A 73 -4.07 7.69 3.06
C LEU A 73 -5.42 8.34 2.76
N GLN A 74 -5.48 9.67 2.66
CA GLN A 74 -6.66 10.40 2.20
C GLN A 74 -6.88 10.18 0.70
N ASP A 75 -5.80 10.18 -0.10
CA ASP A 75 -5.85 9.91 -1.53
C ASP A 75 -6.15 8.43 -1.83
N ASN A 76 -5.75 7.52 -0.94
CA ASN A 76 -5.89 6.06 -1.10
C ASN A 76 -6.63 5.42 0.09
N PRO A 77 -7.92 5.69 0.28
CA PRO A 77 -8.67 5.22 1.44
C PRO A 77 -8.72 3.69 1.56
N SER A 78 -8.58 2.96 0.45
CA SER A 78 -8.64 1.49 0.40
C SER A 78 -7.28 0.80 0.58
N ALA A 79 -6.14 1.50 0.47
CA ALA A 79 -4.80 0.88 0.40
C ALA A 79 -4.46 -0.01 1.62
N PHE A 80 -5.05 0.27 2.78
CA PHE A 80 -4.88 -0.50 4.01
C PHE A 80 -6.23 -0.78 4.68
N ALA A 81 -7.31 -0.85 3.90
CA ALA A 81 -8.64 -1.22 4.40
C ALA A 81 -8.81 -2.74 4.38
N PHE A 82 -9.73 -3.26 5.21
CA PHE A 82 -10.27 -4.59 4.95
C PHE A 82 -11.14 -4.48 3.71
N GLN A 83 -10.99 -5.41 2.78
CA GLN A 83 -11.98 -5.54 1.72
C GLN A 83 -13.31 -5.90 2.37
N PRO A 84 -14.43 -5.26 2.00
CA PRO A 84 -15.73 -5.77 2.42
C PRO A 84 -15.84 -7.21 1.94
N GLU A 85 -16.29 -8.11 2.82
CA GLU A 85 -16.64 -9.47 2.42
C GLU A 85 -17.64 -9.36 1.26
N LEU A 86 -17.30 -9.95 0.12
CA LEU A 86 -18.26 -10.10 -0.96
C LEU A 86 -19.41 -10.97 -0.41
N PRO A 87 -20.67 -10.54 -0.52
CA PRO A 87 -21.82 -11.34 -0.06
C PRO A 87 -21.95 -12.65 -0.85
#